data_AF-A0A445F4L9-F1
#
_entry.id   AF-A0A445F4L9-F1
#
_cell.length_a   1.000
_cell.length_b   1.000
_cell.length_c   1.000
_cell.angle_alpha   90.00
_cell.angle_beta   90.00
_cell.angle_gamma   90.00
#
_symmetry.space_group_name_H-M   'P 1'
#
loop_
_entity.id
_entity.type
_entity.pdbx_description
1 polymer ?
#
loop_
_entity_poly.entity_id
_entity_poly.type
_entity_poly.pdbx_seq_one_letter_code
_entity_poly.pdbx_strand_id
1 'polypeptide(L)'
;MNHDQIVEISPQVFKQDYRQKHPEVTVLDPPDAIQHLHNRQSMLQDVVDLNLSDCHGKVGVPRQLVIPKEKDPSSIPYEITKAGMKLPLVAKPLVVDGTAKSHELFLAYDEFSLSELEPPLVLQEFVNHGGLLFKIYIVGETIKVVKRFSLPNISKHELSKVAGVFRFPRVSCAAASADDADLDPNIAEHPPRPLLERLARELRHRLGLCLFNIDMIREYGTKDVFYVIDINYFPGYGKMPDYEHVFTDFLLSLVQSNCKKKLAT
;
A
#
# COMPACT_ATOMS: atom_id res chain seq x y z
N MET A 1 35.11 -38.83 6.26
CA MET A 1 34.83 -37.40 6.10
C MET A 1 33.37 -37.29 5.73
N ASN A 2 32.50 -36.95 6.68
CA ASN A 2 31.10 -36.68 6.39
C ASN A 2 31.04 -35.35 5.65
N HIS A 3 30.50 -35.36 4.44
CA HIS A 3 30.04 -34.13 3.82
C HIS A 3 28.83 -33.64 4.61
N ASP A 4 28.99 -32.50 5.29
CA ASP A 4 27.87 -31.77 5.84
C ASP A 4 26.88 -31.50 4.71
N GLN A 5 25.69 -32.09 4.82
CA GLN A 5 24.57 -31.76 3.96
C GLN A 5 24.28 -30.27 4.17
N ILE A 6 24.37 -29.48 3.09
CA ILE A 6 23.80 -28.14 3.07
C ILE A 6 22.28 -28.34 3.16
N VAL A 7 21.76 -28.30 4.37
CA VAL A 7 20.32 -28.28 4.61
C VAL A 7 19.84 -26.89 4.19
N GLU A 8 19.00 -26.81 3.16
CA GLU A 8 18.23 -25.60 2.88
C GLU A 8 17.30 -25.33 4.07
N ILE A 9 17.78 -24.54 5.02
CA ILE A 9 16.96 -24.04 6.12
C ILE A 9 16.02 -23.00 5.52
N SER A 10 14.71 -23.24 5.63
CA SER A 10 13.73 -22.25 5.17
C SER A 10 13.95 -20.93 5.93
N PRO A 11 13.77 -19.75 5.30
CA PRO A 11 13.97 -18.46 5.96
C PRO A 11 13.14 -18.27 7.25
N GLN A 12 12.04 -19.04 7.39
CA GLN A 12 11.20 -19.02 8.58
C GLN A 12 11.84 -19.76 9.76
N VAL A 13 12.48 -20.90 9.52
CA VAL A 13 13.19 -21.68 10.55
C VAL A 13 14.41 -20.93 11.08
N PHE A 14 15.17 -20.27 10.20
CA PHE A 14 16.31 -19.43 10.61
C PHE A 14 15.90 -18.26 11.51
N LYS A 15 14.77 -17.60 11.20
CA LYS A 15 14.24 -16.47 11.99
C LYS A 15 13.80 -16.88 13.39
N GLN A 16 13.19 -18.04 13.53
CA GLN A 16 12.69 -18.53 14.82
C GLN A 16 13.83 -18.99 15.73
N ASP A 17 14.81 -19.70 15.18
CA ASP A 17 16.02 -20.12 15.89
C ASP A 17 16.86 -18.93 16.38
N TYR A 18 17.05 -17.91 15.55
CA TYR A 18 17.80 -16.72 15.93
C TYR A 18 17.12 -15.96 17.07
N ARG A 19 15.79 -15.77 16.99
CA ARG A 19 15.01 -15.07 18.02
C ARG A 19 15.02 -15.80 19.36
N GLN A 20 15.00 -17.13 19.36
CA GLN A 20 15.09 -17.93 20.59
C GLN A 20 16.48 -17.84 21.23
N LYS A 21 17.54 -17.80 20.41
CA LYS A 21 18.93 -17.68 20.88
C LYS A 21 19.30 -16.26 21.33
N HIS A 22 18.62 -15.25 20.79
CA HIS A 22 18.93 -13.83 21.00
C HIS A 22 17.71 -13.01 21.46
N PRO A 23 17.11 -13.30 22.63
CA PRO A 23 15.95 -12.56 23.15
C PRO A 23 16.25 -11.08 23.46
N GLU A 24 17.52 -10.69 23.56
CA GLU A 24 17.99 -9.32 23.73
C GLU A 24 17.87 -8.47 22.45
N VAL A 25 17.85 -9.11 21.28
CA VAL A 25 17.78 -8.44 19.99
C VAL A 25 16.33 -8.05 19.71
N THR A 26 16.10 -6.75 19.52
CA THR A 26 14.79 -6.24 19.12
C THR A 26 14.55 -6.54 17.65
N VAL A 27 13.47 -7.27 17.35
CA VAL A 27 13.03 -7.55 15.98
C VAL A 27 12.03 -6.49 15.55
N LEU A 28 12.32 -5.80 14.45
CA LEU A 28 11.54 -4.68 13.94
C LEU A 28 11.41 -4.75 12.41
N ASP A 29 10.21 -4.87 11.84
CA ASP A 29 8.96 -5.30 12.48
C ASP A 29 8.89 -6.84 12.60
N PRO A 30 7.96 -7.40 13.41
CA PRO A 30 7.77 -8.85 13.53
C PRO A 30 7.48 -9.52 12.18
N PRO A 31 8.17 -10.63 11.81
CA PRO A 31 7.99 -11.28 10.51
C PRO A 31 6.56 -11.74 10.20
N ASP A 32 5.80 -12.14 11.22
CA ASP A 32 4.39 -12.50 11.16
C ASP A 32 3.50 -11.31 10.78
N ALA A 33 3.76 -10.14 11.39
CA ALA A 33 3.07 -8.89 11.04
C ALA A 33 3.29 -8.50 9.56
N ILE A 34 4.51 -8.69 9.06
CA ILE A 34 4.87 -8.37 7.66
C ILE A 34 4.10 -9.27 6.67
N GLN A 35 3.84 -10.53 7.02
CA GLN A 35 3.14 -11.48 6.12
C GLN A 35 1.73 -11.01 5.74
N HIS A 36 1.06 -10.23 6.60
CA HIS A 36 -0.26 -9.67 6.30
C HIS A 36 -0.26 -8.73 5.09
N LEU A 37 0.88 -8.11 4.77
CA LEU A 37 1.05 -7.22 3.62
C LEU A 37 1.45 -7.96 2.32
N HIS A 38 1.66 -9.29 2.35
CA HIS A 38 1.98 -10.05 1.13
C HIS A 38 0.76 -10.35 0.25
N ASN A 39 -0.45 -10.02 0.70
CA ASN A 39 -1.68 -10.22 -0.06
C ASN A 39 -2.47 -8.90 -0.10
N ARG A 40 -2.72 -8.38 -1.30
CA ARG A 40 -3.40 -7.08 -1.50
C ARG A 40 -4.85 -7.05 -0.99
N GLN A 41 -5.52 -8.20 -0.91
CA GLN A 41 -6.87 -8.28 -0.34
C GLN A 41 -6.82 -8.06 1.17
N SER A 42 -6.00 -8.84 1.89
CA SER A 42 -5.89 -8.71 3.35
C SER A 42 -5.28 -7.38 3.77
N MET A 43 -4.30 -6.89 3.00
CA MET A 43 -3.62 -5.61 3.22
C MET A 43 -4.58 -4.44 3.42
N LEU A 44 -5.64 -4.35 2.59
CA LEU A 44 -6.56 -3.22 2.61
C LEU A 44 -7.81 -3.49 3.48
N GLN A 45 -8.00 -4.73 3.94
CA GLN A 45 -9.11 -5.08 4.81
C GLN A 45 -9.05 -4.30 6.14
N ASP A 46 -7.86 -4.12 6.70
CA ASP A 46 -7.66 -3.35 7.93
C ASP A 46 -8.05 -1.87 7.79
N VAL A 47 -8.08 -1.32 6.57
CA VAL A 47 -8.58 0.03 6.30
C VAL A 47 -10.10 0.06 6.20
N VAL A 48 -10.71 -0.96 5.60
CA VAL A 48 -12.17 -1.07 5.46
C VAL A 48 -12.86 -1.11 6.82
N ASP A 49 -12.22 -1.76 7.80
CA ASP A 49 -12.77 -1.91 9.15
C ASP A 49 -12.54 -0.67 10.04
N LEU A 50 -11.97 0.42 9.51
CA LEU A 50 -11.79 1.68 10.22
C LEU A 50 -13.00 2.58 10.10
N ASN A 51 -13.46 3.10 11.23
CA ASN A 51 -14.37 4.24 11.27
C ASN A 51 -13.60 5.52 11.63
N LEU A 52 -13.34 6.36 10.63
CA LEU A 52 -12.63 7.64 10.75
C LEU A 52 -13.54 8.87 10.55
N SER A 53 -14.86 8.68 10.54
CA SER A 53 -15.84 9.72 10.18
C SER A 53 -15.77 10.99 11.06
N ASP A 54 -15.26 10.91 12.28
CA ASP A 54 -15.12 12.06 13.20
C ASP A 54 -13.83 12.89 12.98
N CYS A 55 -13.01 12.57 11.98
CA CYS A 55 -11.66 13.14 11.84
C CYS A 55 -11.49 14.06 10.62
N HIS A 56 -12.46 14.93 10.36
CA HIS A 56 -12.42 15.92 9.27
C HIS A 56 -12.28 15.31 7.86
N GLY A 57 -12.68 14.05 7.69
CA GLY A 57 -12.71 13.39 6.40
C GLY A 57 -13.10 11.92 6.50
N LYS A 58 -13.36 11.32 5.34
CA LYS A 58 -13.66 9.91 5.17
C LYS A 58 -12.47 9.24 4.50
N VAL A 59 -12.07 8.10 5.05
CA VAL A 59 -11.06 7.24 4.44
C VAL A 59 -11.74 5.92 4.11
N GLY A 60 -11.55 5.45 2.89
CA GLY A 60 -11.99 4.14 2.47
C GLY A 60 -10.97 3.46 1.58
N VAL A 61 -11.42 2.38 0.96
CA VAL A 61 -10.68 1.67 -0.09
C VAL A 61 -11.59 1.66 -1.32
N PRO A 62 -11.08 1.93 -2.54
CA PRO A 62 -11.91 1.82 -3.72
C PRO A 62 -12.41 0.39 -3.86
N ARG A 63 -13.59 0.23 -4.45
CA ARG A 63 -14.21 -1.08 -4.58
C ARG A 63 -13.26 -2.05 -5.29
N GLN A 64 -13.15 -3.26 -4.74
CA GLN A 64 -12.22 -4.27 -5.23
C GLN A 64 -12.87 -5.64 -5.37
N LEU A 65 -12.34 -6.42 -6.31
CA LEU A 65 -12.71 -7.81 -6.59
C LEU A 65 -11.44 -8.64 -6.74
N VAL A 66 -11.38 -9.77 -6.05
CA VAL A 66 -10.28 -10.73 -6.19
C VAL A 66 -10.64 -11.77 -7.23
N ILE A 67 -9.73 -11.99 -8.17
CA ILE A 67 -9.80 -13.06 -9.16
C ILE A 67 -8.77 -14.13 -8.74
N PRO A 68 -9.22 -15.29 -8.22
CA PRO A 68 -8.33 -16.37 -7.78
C PRO A 68 -7.55 -17.00 -8.94
N LYS A 69 -6.45 -17.68 -8.62
CA LYS A 69 -5.55 -18.28 -9.61
C LYS A 69 -6.23 -19.34 -10.48
N GLU A 70 -7.20 -20.04 -9.91
CA GLU A 70 -7.92 -21.15 -10.54
C GLU A 70 -9.02 -20.66 -11.51
N LYS A 71 -9.28 -19.34 -11.54
CA LYS A 71 -10.34 -18.75 -12.35
C LYS A 71 -9.89 -18.63 -13.79
N ASP A 72 -10.73 -19.06 -14.72
CA ASP A 72 -10.50 -18.87 -16.16
C ASP A 72 -10.57 -17.36 -16.51
N PRO A 73 -9.53 -16.79 -17.13
CA PRO A 73 -9.53 -15.39 -17.55
C PRO A 73 -10.73 -15.00 -18.42
N SER A 74 -11.27 -15.93 -19.23
CA SER A 74 -12.44 -15.67 -20.07
C SER A 74 -13.72 -15.34 -19.27
N SER A 75 -13.76 -15.75 -18.00
CA SER A 75 -14.90 -15.54 -17.09
C SER A 75 -14.83 -14.23 -16.29
N ILE A 76 -13.70 -13.50 -16.36
CA ILE A 76 -13.49 -12.24 -15.62
C ILE A 76 -14.58 -11.19 -15.93
N PRO A 77 -14.99 -10.94 -17.19
CA PRO A 77 -16.07 -9.97 -17.49
C PRO A 77 -17.37 -10.26 -16.74
N TYR A 78 -17.75 -11.55 -16.66
CA TYR A 78 -18.94 -11.97 -15.94
C TYR A 78 -18.83 -11.66 -14.45
N GLU A 79 -17.68 -11.92 -13.82
CA GLU A 79 -17.48 -11.64 -12.39
C GLU A 79 -17.50 -10.13 -12.10
N ILE A 80 -16.96 -9.30 -13.01
CA ILE A 80 -17.02 -7.83 -12.92
C ILE A 80 -18.47 -7.35 -12.99
N THR A 81 -19.23 -7.82 -13.98
CA THR A 81 -20.65 -7.48 -14.16
C THR A 81 -21.47 -7.93 -12.95
N LYS A 82 -21.26 -9.16 -12.47
CA LYS A 82 -21.93 -9.72 -11.30
C LYS A 82 -21.60 -8.96 -10.03
N ALA A 83 -20.33 -8.55 -9.86
CA ALA A 83 -19.94 -7.65 -8.80
C ALA A 83 -20.49 -6.23 -9.04
N GLY A 84 -20.85 -5.84 -10.26
CA GLY A 84 -21.31 -4.48 -10.59
C GLY A 84 -20.20 -3.44 -10.51
N MET A 85 -18.96 -3.84 -10.78
CA MET A 85 -17.81 -2.93 -10.80
C MET A 85 -17.88 -1.97 -12.00
N LYS A 86 -17.26 -0.79 -11.86
CA LYS A 86 -17.24 0.24 -12.89
C LYS A 86 -15.85 0.41 -13.48
N LEU A 87 -15.79 0.47 -14.81
CA LEU A 87 -14.58 0.80 -15.56
C LEU A 87 -14.24 2.29 -15.43
N PRO A 88 -12.93 2.64 -15.51
CA PRO A 88 -11.82 1.73 -15.72
C PRO A 88 -11.37 1.04 -14.42
N LEU A 89 -10.72 -0.11 -14.55
CA LEU A 89 -10.23 -0.92 -13.42
C LEU A 89 -8.70 -0.96 -13.40
N VAL A 90 -8.13 -0.73 -12.22
CA VAL A 90 -6.72 -1.00 -11.95
C VAL A 90 -6.57 -2.47 -11.59
N ALA A 91 -5.87 -3.24 -12.41
CA ALA A 91 -5.52 -4.61 -12.13
C ALA A 91 -4.12 -4.70 -11.53
N LYS A 92 -4.01 -5.45 -10.43
CA LYS A 92 -2.80 -5.63 -9.63
C LYS A 92 -2.61 -7.13 -9.35
N PRO A 93 -1.39 -7.70 -9.41
CA PRO A 93 -1.12 -9.04 -8.91
C PRO A 93 -1.62 -9.20 -7.47
N LEU A 94 -2.25 -10.32 -7.12
CA LEU A 94 -2.77 -10.52 -5.77
C LEU A 94 -1.65 -10.63 -4.73
N VAL A 95 -0.59 -11.33 -5.10
CA VAL A 95 0.56 -11.63 -4.24
C VAL A 95 1.63 -10.54 -4.39
N VAL A 96 2.15 -10.09 -3.26
CA VAL A 96 3.29 -9.15 -3.15
C VAL A 96 4.47 -9.91 -2.56
N ASP A 97 5.36 -10.37 -3.45
CA ASP A 97 6.53 -11.20 -3.11
C ASP A 97 7.87 -10.48 -3.33
N GLY A 98 7.84 -9.19 -3.69
CA GLY A 98 9.02 -8.38 -3.97
C GLY A 98 9.67 -8.62 -5.34
N THR A 99 9.13 -9.52 -6.17
CA THR A 99 9.58 -9.68 -7.55
C THR A 99 9.10 -8.53 -8.44
N ALA A 100 9.81 -8.27 -9.54
CA ALA A 100 9.36 -7.26 -10.50
C ALA A 100 7.93 -7.53 -11.03
N LYS A 101 7.54 -8.81 -11.12
CA LYS A 101 6.21 -9.23 -11.59
C LYS A 101 5.08 -8.87 -10.62
N SER A 102 5.28 -8.98 -9.30
CA SER A 102 4.24 -8.60 -8.31
C SER A 102 3.95 -7.09 -8.24
N HIS A 103 4.75 -6.30 -8.96
CA HIS A 103 4.62 -4.85 -9.09
C HIS A 103 4.12 -4.39 -10.46
N GLU A 104 3.75 -5.28 -11.37
CA GLU A 104 3.11 -4.89 -12.63
C GLU A 104 1.70 -4.36 -12.36
N LEU A 105 1.36 -3.23 -12.98
CA LEU A 105 0.06 -2.59 -12.82
C LEU A 105 -0.52 -2.29 -14.20
N PHE A 106 -1.82 -2.53 -14.31
CA PHE A 106 -2.55 -2.42 -15.55
C PHE A 106 -3.81 -1.59 -15.33
N LEU A 107 -4.14 -0.74 -16.29
CA LEU A 107 -5.39 0.00 -16.30
C LEU A 107 -6.23 -0.52 -17.48
N ALA A 108 -7.36 -1.14 -17.16
CA ALA A 108 -8.29 -1.67 -18.15
C ALA A 108 -9.46 -0.72 -18.37
N TYR A 109 -9.68 -0.38 -19.64
CA TYR A 109 -10.75 0.52 -20.07
C TYR A 109 -12.03 -0.22 -20.50
N ASP A 110 -11.91 -1.51 -20.79
CA ASP A 110 -13.02 -2.40 -21.11
C ASP A 110 -12.88 -3.77 -20.42
N GLU A 111 -13.99 -4.48 -20.30
CA GLU A 111 -14.04 -5.76 -19.60
C GLU A 111 -13.33 -6.88 -20.38
N PHE A 112 -13.34 -6.83 -21.71
CA PHE A 112 -12.78 -7.90 -22.55
C PHE A 112 -11.27 -7.98 -22.40
N SER A 113 -10.60 -6.84 -22.35
CA SER A 113 -9.15 -6.78 -22.23
C SER A 113 -8.67 -7.35 -20.89
N LEU A 114 -9.51 -7.36 -19.84
CA LEU A 114 -9.17 -8.00 -18.56
C LEU A 114 -9.03 -9.52 -18.66
N SER A 115 -9.60 -10.15 -19.69
CA SER A 115 -9.39 -11.58 -19.97
C SER A 115 -7.98 -11.90 -20.48
N GLU A 116 -7.19 -10.88 -20.85
CA GLU A 116 -5.78 -11.04 -21.25
C GLU A 116 -4.83 -11.09 -20.04
N LEU A 117 -5.32 -10.75 -18.84
CA LEU A 117 -4.51 -10.74 -17.62
C LEU A 117 -4.53 -12.10 -16.93
N GLU A 118 -3.37 -12.52 -16.41
CA GLU A 118 -3.20 -13.79 -15.71
C GLU A 118 -3.54 -13.65 -14.21
N PRO A 119 -4.52 -14.41 -13.69
CA PRO A 119 -4.74 -14.54 -12.25
C PRO A 119 -3.56 -15.21 -11.52
N PRO A 120 -3.39 -15.00 -10.20
CA PRO A 120 -4.30 -14.30 -9.31
C PRO A 120 -4.08 -12.78 -9.30
N LEU A 121 -5.18 -12.03 -9.34
CA LEU A 121 -5.14 -10.56 -9.39
C LEU A 121 -6.27 -9.92 -8.56
N VAL A 122 -6.07 -8.65 -8.21
CA VAL A 122 -7.08 -7.77 -7.64
C VAL A 122 -7.44 -6.74 -8.69
N LEU A 123 -8.74 -6.64 -8.98
CA LEU A 123 -9.33 -5.55 -9.75
C LEU A 123 -9.83 -4.49 -8.77
N GLN A 124 -9.41 -3.25 -8.95
CA GLN A 124 -9.81 -2.12 -8.10
C GLN A 124 -10.37 -1.00 -8.98
N GLU A 125 -11.50 -0.41 -8.59
CA GLU A 125 -12.08 0.71 -9.33
C GLU A 125 -11.12 1.91 -9.36
N PHE A 126 -10.94 2.50 -10.55
CA PHE A 126 -10.18 3.72 -10.70
C PHE A 126 -10.99 4.91 -10.19
N VAL A 127 -10.44 5.64 -9.22
CA VAL A 127 -11.02 6.88 -8.71
C VAL A 127 -10.26 8.05 -9.31
N ASN A 128 -10.95 8.97 -9.97
CA ASN A 128 -10.33 10.23 -10.42
C ASN A 128 -9.81 10.99 -9.19
N HIS A 129 -8.56 11.43 -9.23
CA HIS A 129 -7.86 12.02 -8.07
C HIS A 129 -6.92 13.19 -8.43
N GLY A 130 -7.16 13.84 -9.57
CA GLY A 130 -6.40 15.01 -10.01
C GLY A 130 -4.94 14.72 -10.38
N GLY A 131 -4.58 13.45 -10.61
CA GLY A 131 -3.20 13.08 -10.93
C GLY A 131 -2.22 13.22 -9.77
N LEU A 132 -2.70 13.23 -8.51
CA LEU A 132 -1.86 13.40 -7.32
C LEU A 132 -2.03 12.26 -6.32
N LEU A 133 -0.91 11.73 -5.85
CA LEU A 133 -0.81 10.73 -4.80
C LEU A 133 -0.15 11.34 -3.55
N PHE A 134 -0.74 11.11 -2.39
CA PHE A 134 -0.14 11.38 -1.09
C PHE A 134 0.54 10.11 -0.57
N LYS A 135 1.87 10.11 -0.58
CA LYS A 135 2.67 9.04 0.01
C LYS A 135 2.93 9.36 1.47
N ILE A 136 2.24 8.66 2.37
CA ILE A 136 2.28 8.91 3.81
C ILE A 136 3.23 7.89 4.44
N TYR A 137 4.44 8.32 4.77
CA TYR A 137 5.43 7.54 5.48
C TYR A 137 5.14 7.53 6.98
N ILE A 138 5.20 6.34 7.57
CA ILE A 138 4.98 6.10 9.00
C ILE A 138 6.23 5.44 9.55
N VAL A 139 6.87 6.12 10.51
CA VAL A 139 8.07 5.66 11.21
C VAL A 139 7.83 5.79 12.71
N GLY A 140 7.34 4.71 13.32
CA GLY A 140 6.85 4.75 14.70
C GLY A 140 5.68 5.72 14.82
N GLU A 141 5.80 6.74 15.67
CA GLU A 141 4.79 7.79 15.82
C GLU A 141 4.91 8.92 14.77
N THR A 142 6.01 8.96 14.02
CA THR A 142 6.27 10.05 13.07
C THR A 142 5.54 9.81 11.76
N ILE A 143 4.87 10.86 11.27
CA ILE A 143 4.17 10.87 9.98
C ILE A 143 4.81 11.92 9.08
N LYS A 144 5.17 11.52 7.86
CA LYS A 144 5.65 12.43 6.81
C LYS A 144 4.87 12.20 5.53
N VAL A 145 4.37 13.26 4.91
CA VAL A 145 3.58 13.18 3.67
C VAL A 145 4.39 13.77 2.52
N VAL A 146 4.54 13.01 1.45
CA VAL A 146 5.20 13.43 0.20
C VAL A 146 4.19 13.36 -0.93
N LYS A 147 4.06 14.42 -1.72
CA LYS A 147 3.20 14.43 -2.91
C LYS A 147 3.94 13.83 -4.10
N ARG A 148 3.25 13.01 -4.89
CA ARG A 148 3.77 12.42 -6.13
C ARG A 148 2.75 12.59 -7.25
N PHE A 149 3.24 12.80 -8.46
CA PHE A 149 2.36 12.65 -9.62
C PHE A 149 1.85 11.22 -9.70
N SER A 150 0.62 11.08 -10.19
CA SER A 150 -0.13 9.85 -10.34
C SER A 150 -0.81 9.83 -11.71
N LEU A 151 -1.63 8.82 -11.96
CA LEU A 151 -2.40 8.71 -13.20
C LEU A 151 -3.38 9.89 -13.33
N PRO A 152 -3.46 10.54 -14.51
CA PRO A 152 -4.36 11.66 -14.72
C PRO A 152 -5.83 11.22 -14.62
N ASN A 153 -6.72 12.19 -14.45
CA ASN A 153 -8.16 11.92 -14.49
C ASN A 153 -8.58 11.38 -15.85
N ILE A 154 -9.53 10.45 -15.82
CA ILE A 154 -10.11 9.83 -17.01
C ILE A 154 -11.50 10.42 -17.22
N SER A 155 -11.73 10.92 -18.44
CA SER A 155 -13.03 11.46 -18.85
C SER A 155 -13.89 10.39 -19.53
N LYS A 156 -15.21 10.57 -19.54
CA LYS A 156 -16.13 9.67 -20.25
C LYS A 156 -15.85 9.59 -21.76
N HIS A 157 -15.33 10.68 -22.34
CA HIS A 157 -15.00 10.73 -23.75
C HIS A 157 -13.70 9.97 -24.08
N GLU A 158 -12.75 9.91 -23.14
CA GLU A 158 -11.55 9.08 -23.25
C GLU A 158 -11.93 7.58 -23.18
N LEU A 159 -12.85 7.21 -22.26
CA LEU A 159 -13.36 5.84 -22.15
C LEU A 159 -13.98 5.32 -23.47
N SER A 160 -14.60 6.19 -24.27
CA SER A 160 -15.16 5.79 -25.58
C SER A 160 -14.13 5.66 -26.71
N LYS A 161 -12.91 6.17 -26.52
CA LYS A 161 -11.85 6.20 -27.55
C LYS A 161 -10.73 5.21 -27.29
N VAL A 162 -10.61 4.74 -26.05
CA VAL A 162 -9.53 3.88 -25.58
C VAL A 162 -10.11 2.51 -25.30
N ALA A 163 -9.73 1.53 -26.14
CA ALA A 163 -9.96 0.10 -25.89
C ALA A 163 -8.62 -0.55 -25.53
N GLY A 164 -8.65 -1.56 -24.68
CA GLY A 164 -7.48 -2.30 -24.27
C GLY A 164 -7.15 -2.21 -22.78
N VAL A 165 -6.12 -2.97 -22.42
CA VAL A 165 -5.39 -2.83 -21.17
C VAL A 165 -4.08 -2.09 -21.41
N PHE A 166 -3.83 -1.08 -20.59
CA PHE A 166 -2.57 -0.33 -20.62
C PHE A 166 -1.72 -0.70 -19.43
N ARG A 167 -0.56 -1.29 -19.71
CA ARG A 167 0.51 -1.40 -18.72
C ARG A 167 1.06 -0.02 -18.46
N PHE A 168 1.02 0.43 -17.22
CA PHE A 168 1.66 1.70 -16.85
C PHE A 168 2.85 1.44 -15.92
N PRO A 169 3.98 2.15 -16.10
CA PRO A 169 5.10 2.07 -15.17
C PRO A 169 4.64 2.55 -13.79
N ARG A 170 5.28 2.06 -12.72
CA ARG A 170 4.99 2.45 -11.33
C ARG A 170 4.98 3.97 -11.20
N VAL A 171 3.80 4.59 -11.25
CA VAL A 171 3.71 6.06 -11.17
C VAL A 171 4.21 6.50 -9.80
N SER A 172 3.95 5.76 -8.72
CA SER A 172 4.45 6.12 -7.37
C SER A 172 5.97 5.98 -7.16
N CYS A 173 6.66 5.13 -7.94
CA CYS A 173 8.11 4.91 -7.79
C CYS A 173 8.93 5.77 -8.76
N ALA A 174 8.43 5.96 -9.99
CA ALA A 174 9.08 6.69 -11.06
C ALA A 174 8.57 8.13 -11.26
N ALA A 175 7.39 8.50 -10.73
CA ALA A 175 6.96 9.89 -10.79
C ALA A 175 7.89 10.78 -9.99
N ALA A 176 8.19 11.93 -10.59
CA ALA A 176 8.83 13.05 -9.95
C ALA A 176 8.06 13.41 -8.66
N SER A 177 8.80 13.91 -7.68
CA SER A 177 8.19 14.61 -6.55
C SER A 177 7.28 15.71 -7.11
N ALA A 178 6.11 15.87 -6.51
CA ALA A 178 5.18 16.94 -6.82
C ALA A 178 5.13 17.99 -5.70
N ASP A 179 6.09 17.93 -4.75
CA ASP A 179 6.16 18.87 -3.63
C ASP A 179 6.46 20.30 -4.10
N ASP A 180 7.37 20.45 -5.07
CA ASP A 180 7.81 21.74 -5.63
C ASP A 180 7.05 22.14 -6.92
N ALA A 181 6.05 21.36 -7.32
CA ALA A 181 5.27 21.64 -8.52
C ALA A 181 4.21 22.71 -8.23
N ASP A 182 3.97 23.59 -9.21
CA ASP A 182 2.84 24.52 -9.20
C ASP A 182 1.55 23.74 -9.50
N LEU A 183 0.81 23.40 -8.44
CA LEU A 183 -0.39 22.57 -8.48
C LEU A 183 -1.59 23.37 -7.99
N ASP A 184 -2.78 23.05 -8.49
CA ASP A 184 -4.03 23.59 -7.96
C ASP A 184 -4.11 23.34 -6.44
N PRO A 185 -4.22 24.39 -5.60
CA PRO A 185 -4.30 24.26 -4.16
C PRO A 185 -5.44 23.34 -3.69
N ASN A 186 -6.54 23.26 -4.44
CA ASN A 186 -7.67 22.40 -4.10
C ASN A 186 -7.36 20.91 -4.28
N ILE A 187 -6.37 20.58 -5.11
CA ILE A 187 -5.91 19.20 -5.36
C ILE A 187 -4.71 18.88 -4.45
N ALA A 188 -3.81 19.85 -4.28
CA ALA A 188 -2.52 19.67 -3.61
C ALA A 188 -2.54 19.82 -2.09
N GLU A 189 -3.65 20.29 -1.50
CA GLU A 189 -3.81 20.36 -0.06
C GLU A 189 -3.57 18.99 0.59
N HIS A 190 -2.76 18.96 1.64
CA HIS A 190 -2.50 17.73 2.38
C HIS A 190 -3.77 17.21 3.07
N PRO A 191 -3.92 15.88 3.24
CA PRO A 191 -4.96 15.33 4.09
C PRO A 191 -4.86 15.91 5.51
N PRO A 192 -5.98 16.15 6.21
CA PRO A 192 -5.96 16.76 7.54
C PRO A 192 -5.06 15.99 8.51
N ARG A 193 -4.19 16.70 9.22
CA ARG A 193 -3.27 16.08 10.19
C ARG A 193 -3.98 15.18 11.23
N PRO A 194 -5.11 15.58 11.84
CA PRO A 194 -5.83 14.71 12.78
C PRO A 194 -6.31 13.40 12.15
N LEU A 195 -6.69 13.42 10.87
CA LEU A 195 -7.07 12.23 10.11
C LEU A 195 -5.88 11.28 9.97
N LEU A 196 -4.73 11.82 9.56
CA LEU A 196 -3.50 11.05 9.38
C LEU A 196 -2.99 10.46 10.68
N GLU A 197 -3.02 11.21 11.77
CA GLU A 197 -2.61 10.75 13.10
C GLU A 197 -3.46 9.59 13.60
N ARG A 198 -4.79 9.67 13.41
CA ARG A 198 -5.69 8.55 13.75
C ARG A 198 -5.48 7.36 12.83
N LEU A 199 -5.44 7.57 11.52
CA LEU A 199 -5.23 6.51 10.53
C LEU A 199 -3.92 5.74 10.79
N ALA A 200 -2.81 6.47 10.97
CA ALA A 200 -1.50 5.87 11.23
C ALA A 200 -1.50 5.09 12.55
N ARG A 201 -2.10 5.62 13.62
CA ARG A 201 -2.20 4.92 14.90
C ARG A 201 -3.00 3.63 14.79
N GLU A 202 -4.19 3.68 14.18
CA GLU A 202 -5.04 2.50 14.03
C GLU A 202 -4.38 1.43 13.16
N LEU A 203 -3.74 1.82 12.05
CA LEU A 203 -3.05 0.87 11.17
C LEU A 203 -1.81 0.27 11.82
N ARG A 204 -1.01 1.03 12.58
CA ARG A 204 0.09 0.47 13.37
C ARG A 204 -0.39 -0.59 14.35
N HIS A 205 -1.50 -0.32 15.03
CA HIS A 205 -2.06 -1.26 16.00
C HIS A 205 -2.57 -2.54 15.34
N ARG A 206 -3.32 -2.41 14.23
CA ARG A 206 -3.92 -3.55 13.52
C ARG A 206 -2.90 -4.39 12.77
N LEU A 207 -1.98 -3.73 12.07
CA LEU A 207 -0.94 -4.40 11.29
C LEU A 207 0.20 -4.92 12.18
N GLY A 208 0.39 -4.36 13.37
CA GLY A 208 1.54 -4.67 14.23
C GLY A 208 2.87 -4.16 13.65
N LEU A 209 2.82 -3.15 12.78
CA LEU A 209 3.97 -2.59 12.08
C LEU A 209 4.29 -1.18 12.57
N CYS A 210 5.56 -0.80 12.51
CA CYS A 210 6.06 0.54 12.79
C CYS A 210 6.62 1.23 11.55
N LEU A 211 7.06 0.46 10.54
CA LEU A 211 7.76 0.95 9.37
C LEU A 211 7.01 0.60 8.09
N PHE A 212 6.17 1.52 7.63
CA PHE A 212 5.43 1.35 6.39
C PHE A 212 5.07 2.70 5.78
N ASN A 213 4.63 2.69 4.52
CA ASN A 213 3.89 3.83 3.99
C ASN A 213 2.52 3.42 3.47
N ILE A 214 1.65 4.42 3.41
CA ILE A 214 0.33 4.35 2.80
C ILE A 214 0.39 5.16 1.50
N ASP A 215 -0.10 4.59 0.40
CA ASP A 215 -0.37 5.31 -0.84
C ASP A 215 -1.85 5.73 -0.81
N MET A 216 -2.10 7.02 -0.67
CA MET A 216 -3.45 7.61 -0.52
C MET A 216 -3.76 8.59 -1.65
N ILE A 217 -4.99 8.55 -2.16
CA ILE A 217 -5.52 9.51 -3.13
C ILE A 217 -6.73 10.26 -2.55
N ARG A 218 -6.98 11.49 -3.02
CA ARG A 218 -8.19 12.26 -2.71
C ARG A 218 -9.15 12.18 -3.91
N GLU A 219 -10.42 11.91 -3.68
CA GLU A 219 -11.39 11.89 -4.78
C GLU A 219 -11.54 13.28 -5.41
N TYR A 220 -11.38 13.35 -6.73
CA TYR A 220 -11.41 14.59 -7.47
C TYR A 220 -12.77 15.29 -7.35
N GLY A 221 -12.74 16.58 -7.04
CA GLY A 221 -13.94 17.37 -6.77
C GLY A 221 -14.44 17.31 -5.33
N THR A 222 -13.83 16.48 -4.47
CA THR A 222 -14.09 16.45 -3.03
C THR A 222 -12.95 17.12 -2.25
N LYS A 223 -13.23 17.55 -1.02
CA LYS A 223 -12.19 18.05 -0.10
C LYS A 223 -11.78 17.02 0.94
N ASP A 224 -12.67 16.08 1.26
CA ASP A 224 -12.62 15.30 2.48
C ASP A 224 -12.81 13.79 2.26
N VAL A 225 -12.87 13.32 1.00
CA VAL A 225 -12.97 11.89 0.67
C VAL A 225 -11.62 11.37 0.18
N PHE A 226 -11.06 10.44 0.93
CA PHE A 226 -9.75 9.85 0.69
C PHE A 226 -9.84 8.34 0.53
N TYR A 227 -8.96 7.80 -0.30
CA TYR A 227 -8.87 6.37 -0.55
C TYR A 227 -7.44 5.88 -0.34
N VAL A 228 -7.28 4.83 0.46
CA VAL A 228 -6.04 4.07 0.52
C VAL A 228 -6.03 3.04 -0.61
N ILE A 229 -4.98 3.07 -1.42
CA ILE A 229 -4.87 2.20 -2.61
C ILE A 229 -3.75 1.16 -2.51
N ASP A 230 -2.79 1.34 -1.57
CA ASP A 230 -1.69 0.42 -1.31
C ASP A 230 -1.06 0.70 0.06
N ILE A 231 -0.52 -0.34 0.71
CA ILE A 231 0.30 -0.23 1.93
C ILE A 231 1.58 -1.02 1.69
N ASN A 232 2.74 -0.37 1.88
CA ASN A 232 4.03 -0.99 1.62
C ASN A 232 4.84 -1.09 2.91
N TYR A 233 5.28 -2.31 3.24
CA TYR A 233 6.25 -2.55 4.32
C TYR A 233 7.62 -1.98 3.93
N PHE A 234 8.29 -1.32 4.87
CA PHE A 234 9.65 -0.80 4.75
C PHE A 234 9.96 -0.25 3.33
N PRO A 235 9.27 0.82 2.92
CA PRO A 235 9.44 1.38 1.58
C PRO A 235 10.81 2.05 1.41
N GLY A 236 11.09 2.51 0.19
CA GLY A 236 12.23 3.40 -0.03
C GLY A 236 12.04 4.76 0.67
N TYR A 237 12.76 4.98 1.77
CA TYR A 237 12.75 6.22 2.54
C TYR A 237 13.69 7.31 2.02
N GLY A 238 14.59 7.02 1.09
CA GLY A 238 15.51 8.03 0.54
C GLY A 238 14.85 9.20 -0.19
N LYS A 239 13.52 9.15 -0.39
CA LYS A 239 12.70 10.25 -0.94
C LYS A 239 11.83 10.91 0.13
N MET A 240 11.95 10.51 1.39
CA MET A 240 11.29 11.14 2.54
C MET A 240 12.22 12.23 3.09
N PRO A 241 11.74 13.47 3.24
CA PRO A 241 12.52 14.53 3.87
C PRO A 241 12.93 14.15 5.30
N ASP A 242 14.18 14.47 5.66
CA ASP A 242 14.77 14.24 6.99
C ASP A 242 14.80 12.77 7.45
N TYR A 243 14.83 11.82 6.52
CA TYR A 243 14.67 10.41 6.88
C TYR A 243 15.74 9.91 7.85
N GLU A 244 16.98 10.39 7.74
CA GLU A 244 18.08 10.03 8.63
C GLU A 244 17.78 10.40 10.08
N HIS A 245 17.30 11.62 10.31
CA HIS A 245 16.94 12.10 11.64
C HIS A 245 15.73 11.36 12.19
N VAL A 246 14.68 11.21 11.37
CA VAL A 246 13.45 10.50 11.76
C VAL A 246 13.75 9.05 12.15
N PHE A 247 14.57 8.33 11.38
CA PHE A 247 14.98 6.97 11.72
C PHE A 247 15.85 6.90 12.97
N THR A 248 16.80 7.83 13.11
CA THR A 248 17.67 7.87 14.29
C THR A 248 16.85 8.06 15.56
N ASP A 249 15.95 9.04 15.57
CA ASP A 249 15.08 9.33 16.72
C ASP A 249 14.15 8.15 17.02
N PHE A 250 13.60 7.51 15.99
CA PHE A 250 12.77 6.33 16.13
C PHE A 250 13.53 5.16 16.76
N LEU A 251 14.71 4.82 16.26
CA LEU A 251 15.53 3.74 16.81
C LEU A 251 15.93 4.02 18.27
N LEU A 252 16.28 5.27 18.59
CA LEU A 252 16.54 5.68 19.98
C LEU A 252 15.31 5.49 20.87
N SER A 253 14.12 5.84 20.38
CA SER A 253 12.86 5.69 21.13
C SER A 253 12.54 4.23 21.46
N LEU A 254 12.90 3.28 20.59
CA LEU A 254 12.74 1.85 20.82
C LEU A 254 13.64 1.36 21.95
N VAL A 255 14.91 1.76 21.95
CA VAL A 255 15.87 1.41 23.00
C VAL A 255 15.38 1.90 24.36
N GLN A 256 14.95 3.17 24.44
CA GLN A 256 14.44 3.76 25.68
C GLN A 256 13.18 3.05 26.20
N SER A 257 12.26 2.67 25.29
CA SER A 257 11.03 1.97 25.65
C SER A 257 11.32 0.56 26.18
N ASN A 258 12.29 -0.14 25.60
CA ASN A 258 12.73 -1.45 26.07
C ASN A 258 13.45 -1.37 27.43
N CYS A 259 14.25 -0.32 27.67
CA CYS A 259 14.83 -0.07 28.99
C CYS A 259 13.75 0.14 30.06
N LYS A 260 12.73 0.97 29.77
CA LYS A 260 11.62 1.21 30.70
C LYS A 260 10.82 -0.06 31.01
N LYS A 261 10.58 -0.93 30.02
CA LYS A 261 9.90 -2.22 30.24
C LYS A 261 10.70 -3.15 31.14
N LYS A 262 12.02 -3.25 30.96
CA LYS A 262 12.91 -4.06 31.81
C LYS A 262 13.02 -3.56 33.26
N LEU A 263 12.87 -2.26 33.49
CA LEU A 263 12.86 -1.66 34.82
C LEU A 263 11.53 -1.86 35.56
N ALA A 264 10.45 -2.21 34.85
CA ALA A 264 9.10 -2.39 35.40
C ALA A 264 8.70 -3.86 35.66
N THR A 265 9.56 -4.81 35.26
CA THR A 265 9.45 -6.26 35.50
C THR A 265 10.44 -6.70 36.56
#